data_AF-J9GGL6-F1
#
_entry.id   AF-J9GGL6-F1
#
_cell.length_a   1.000
_cell.length_b   1.000
_cell.length_c   1.000
_cell.angle_alpha   90.00
_cell.angle_beta   90.00
_cell.angle_gamma   90.00
#
_symmetry.space_group_name_H-M   'P 1'
#
loop_
_entity.id
_entity.type
_entity.pdbx_description
1 polymer ?
#
loop_
_entity_poly.entity_id
_entity_poly.type
_entity_poly.pdbx_seq_one_letter_code
_entity_poly.pdbx_strand_id
1 'polypeptide(L)' 'MLAFNFAVPAALILDFAKKYVEEHFSEQIIFKIEKKRGIEIELANDLSLRFNNKGELVEADD' A
#
# COMPACT_ATOMS: atom_id res chain seq x y z
N MET A 1 -20.22 -9.81 -4.01
CA MET A 1 -18.91 -9.44 -3.47
C MET A 1 -17.87 -10.10 -4.36
N LEU A 2 -17.26 -9.37 -5.29
CA LEU A 2 -16.23 -9.92 -6.17
C LEU A 2 -14.96 -10.09 -5.33
N ALA A 3 -14.48 -11.32 -5.20
CA ALA A 3 -13.19 -11.58 -4.56
C ALA A 3 -12.08 -11.10 -5.51
N PHE A 4 -11.43 -9.98 -5.19
CA PHE A 4 -10.22 -9.54 -5.87
C PHE A 4 -9.11 -10.54 -5.57
N ASN A 5 -8.83 -11.43 -6.52
CA ASN A 5 -7.84 -12.50 -6.39
C ASN A 5 -6.39 -12.03 -6.68
N PHE A 6 -6.07 -10.77 -6.39
CA PHE A 6 -4.78 -10.15 -6.74
C PHE A 6 -4.17 -9.33 -5.60
N ALA A 7 -4.45 -9.68 -4.34
CA ALA A 7 -3.68 -9.10 -3.23
C ALA A 7 -2.19 -9.38 -3.45
N VAL A 8 -1.36 -8.36 -3.24
CA VAL A 8 0.09 -8.52 -3.37
C VAL A 8 0.56 -9.58 -2.37
N PRO A 9 1.36 -10.59 -2.78
CA PRO A 9 1.90 -11.56 -1.84
C PRO A 9 2.57 -10.86 -0.66
N ALA A 10 2.22 -11.25 0.57
CA ALA A 10 2.66 -10.57 1.79
C ALA A 10 4.19 -10.41 1.87
N ALA A 11 4.95 -11.36 1.34
CA ALA A 11 6.42 -11.32 1.31
C ALA A 11 7.00 -10.20 0.43
N LEU A 12 6.21 -9.59 -0.46
CA LEU A 12 6.62 -8.47 -1.31
C LEU A 12 6.25 -7.11 -0.71
N ILE A 13 5.39 -7.10 0.32
CA ILE A 13 4.97 -5.88 1.02
C ILE A 13 6.09 -5.47 1.97
N LEU A 14 6.46 -4.20 1.93
CA LEU A 14 7.48 -3.65 2.83
C LEU A 14 6.87 -3.37 4.21
N ASP A 15 7.60 -3.69 5.28
CA ASP A 15 7.07 -3.64 6.65
C ASP A 15 6.50 -2.28 7.05
N PHE A 16 7.15 -1.18 6.63
CA PHE A 16 6.65 0.17 6.93
C PHE A 16 5.28 0.43 6.29
N ALA A 17 5.06 -0.06 5.06
CA ALA A 17 3.81 0.13 4.32
C ALA A 17 2.71 -0.73 4.94
N LYS A 18 3.03 -1.99 5.25
CA LYS A 18 2.11 -2.90 5.95
C LYS A 18 1.65 -2.31 7.28
N LYS A 19 2.59 -1.89 8.12
CA LYS A 19 2.30 -1.32 9.44
C LYS A 19 1.44 -0.06 9.33
N TYR A 20 1.77 0.84 8.41
CA TYR A 20 0.99 2.07 8.20
C TYR A 20 -0.45 1.76 7.79
N VAL A 21 -0.66 0.81 6.88
CA VAL A 21 -2.00 0.39 6.46
C VAL A 21 -2.75 -0.29 7.60
N GLU A 22 -2.11 -1.16 8.39
CA GLU A 22 -2.73 -1.79 9.56
C GLU A 22 -3.15 -0.77 10.63
N GLU A 23 -2.38 0.30 10.82
CA GLU A 23 -2.64 1.35 11.82
C GLU A 23 -3.73 2.35 11.39
N HIS A 24 -3.81 2.68 10.09
CA HIS A 24 -4.66 3.77 9.59
C HIS A 24 -5.83 3.31 8.71
N PHE A 25 -5.72 2.13 8.11
CA PHE A 25 -6.64 1.59 7.11
C PHE A 25 -6.85 0.08 7.31
N SER A 26 -7.12 -0.34 8.54
CA SER A 26 -7.12 -1.76 8.95
C SER A 26 -8.08 -2.67 8.18
N GLU A 27 -9.10 -2.11 7.53
CA GLU A 27 -10.03 -2.84 6.66
C GLU A 27 -9.59 -2.91 5.19
N GLN A 28 -8.53 -2.18 4.82
CA GLN A 28 -8.02 -2.09 3.45
C GLN A 28 -6.92 -3.12 3.17
N ILE A 29 -6.83 -3.50 1.90
CA ILE A 29 -5.82 -4.44 1.40
C ILE A 29 -4.92 -3.70 0.42
N ILE A 30 -3.61 -3.90 0.54
CA ILE A 30 -2.63 -3.46 -0.47
C ILE A 30 -2.77 -4.37 -1.69
N PHE A 31 -3.32 -3.83 -2.77
CA PHE A 31 -3.55 -4.61 -4.00
C PHE A 31 -2.52 -4.32 -5.10
N LYS A 32 -1.71 -3.27 -4.95
CA LYS A 32 -0.62 -2.94 -5.87
C LYS A 32 0.58 -2.32 -5.16
N ILE A 33 1.77 -2.56 -5.68
CA ILE A 33 3.02 -1.89 -5.28
C ILE A 33 3.79 -1.48 -6.53
N GLU A 34 4.15 -0.20 -6.64
CA GLU A 34 5.07 0.32 -7.64
C GLU A 34 6.37 0.84 -7.00
N LYS A 35 7.51 0.47 -7.59
CA LYS A 35 8.85 0.95 -7.19
C LYS A 35 9.43 1.80 -8.32
N LYS A 36 9.20 3.11 -8.27
CA LYS A 36 9.76 4.09 -9.22
C LYS A 36 10.73 5.03 -8.49
N ARG A 37 10.30 6.24 -8.15
CA ARG A 37 11.09 7.24 -7.39
C ARG A 37 10.77 7.20 -5.89
N GLY A 38 10.53 5.99 -5.39
CA GLY A 38 9.98 5.72 -4.06
C GLY A 38 9.14 4.45 -4.11
N ILE A 39 8.40 4.21 -3.03
CA ILE A 39 7.42 3.11 -2.95
C ILE A 39 6.04 3.72 -2.98
N GLU A 40 5.22 3.27 -3.90
CA GLU A 40 3.82 3.64 -4.01
C GLU A 40 2.99 2.38 -3.85
N ILE A 41 1.96 2.44 -3.01
CA ILE A 41 1.01 1.35 -2.81
C ILE A 41 -0.39 1.85 -3.14
N GLU A 42 -1.19 0.96 -3.72
CA GLU A 42 -2.61 1.21 -4.01
C GLU A 42 -3.44 0.30 -3.10
N LEU A 43 -4.38 0.90 -2.37
CA LEU A 43 -5.31 0.21 -1.48
C LEU A 43 -6.59 -0.15 -2.24
N ALA A 44 -7.30 -1.19 -1.81
CA ALA A 44 -8.48 -1.70 -2.52
C ALA A 44 -9.64 -0.69 -2.68
N ASN A 45 -9.59 0.46 -2.01
CA ASN A 45 -10.48 1.60 -2.18
C ASN A 45 -9.92 2.69 -3.12
N ASP A 46 -8.98 2.32 -3.99
CA ASP A 46 -8.29 3.15 -4.98
C ASP A 46 -7.35 4.23 -4.39
N LEU A 47 -7.28 4.37 -3.05
CA LEU A 47 -6.34 5.28 -2.40
C LEU A 47 -4.89 4.88 -2.66
N SER A 48 -4.10 5.82 -3.17
CA SER A 48 -2.66 5.70 -3.41
C SER A 48 -1.86 6.35 -2.29
N LEU A 49 -0.88 5.62 -1.74
CA LEU A 49 0.02 6.11 -0.70
C LEU A 49 1.47 6.05 -1.20
N ARG A 50 2.18 7.18 -1.19
CA ARG A 50 3.60 7.27 -1.55
C ARG A 50 4.47 7.39 -0.31
N PHE A 51 5.46 6.51 -0.23
CA PHE A 51 6.51 6.51 0.77
C PHE A 51 7.85 6.86 0.12
N ASN A 52 8.66 7.64 0.82
CA ASN A 52 10.04 7.87 0.42
C ASN A 52 10.92 6.64 0.77
N ASN A 53 12.20 6.68 0.39
CA ASN A 53 13.13 5.55 0.60
C ASN A 53 13.46 5.28 2.09
N LYS A 54 13.00 6.13 3.01
CA LYS A 54 13.11 5.92 4.47
C LYS A 54 11.86 5.26 5.06
N GLY A 55 10.82 5.03 4.24
CA GLY A 55 9.53 4.50 4.70
C GLY A 55 8.61 5.55 5.32
N GLU A 56 8.89 6.85 5.11
CA GLU A 56 8.04 7.94 5.58
C GLU A 56 6.98 8.25 4.51
N LEU A 57 5.71 8.39 4.91
CA LEU A 57 4.65 8.84 4.00
C LEU A 57 4.93 10.27 3.55
N VAL A 58 4.87 10.52 2.25
CA VAL A 58 5.09 11.84 1.64
C VAL A 58 3.90 12.34 0.83
N GLU A 59 3.00 11.46 0.42
CA GLU A 59 1.84 11.79 -0.42
C GLU A 59 0.73 10.75 -0.21
N ALA A 60 -0.51 11.20 -0.25
CA ALA A 60 -1.72 10.39 -0.28
C ALA A 60 -2.69 11.03 -1.27
N ASP A 61 -3.20 10.27 -2.23
CA ASP A 61 -4.04 10.74 -3.34
C ASP A 61 -5.09 9.68 -3.70
N ASP A 62 -6.27 10.11 -4.17
CA ASP A 62 -7.43 9.24 -4.51
C ASP A 62 -7.66 9.08 -6.03
#